data_AF-A0A6S7KSV4-F1
#
_entry.id   AF-A0A6S7KSV4-F1
#
_cell.length_a   1.000
_cell.length_b   1.000
_cell.length_c   1.000
_cell.angle_alpha   90.00
_cell.angle_beta   90.00
_cell.angle_gamma   90.00
#
_symmetry.space_group_name_H-M   'P 1'
#
loop_
_entity.id
_entity.type
_entity.pdbx_description
1 polymer ?
#
loop_
_entity_poly.entity_id
_entity_poly.type
_entity_poly.pdbx_seq_one_letter_code
_entity_poly.pdbx_strand_id
1 'polypeptide(L)'
;MQRSDGIYGALTVRQSRTVEYNNDTYDYDLPEHKMLLSDWLDRPVLDKFIAHHHSNGNNKPEAFLINGKGKRQGFLDPVSNKTIYTERE
;
A
#
# COMPACT_ATOMS: atom_id res chain seq x y z
N MET A 1 -11.63 -8.62 -3.44
CA MET A 1 -10.64 -9.31 -4.29
C MET A 1 -10.04 -8.32 -5.29
N GLN A 2 -10.75 -7.94 -6.36
CA GLN A 2 -10.18 -7.12 -7.46
C GLN A 2 -9.45 -5.81 -7.07
N ARG A 3 -9.81 -5.16 -5.95
CA ARG A 3 -9.06 -4.01 -5.42
C ARG A 3 -7.59 -4.34 -5.15
N SER A 4 -7.34 -5.48 -4.52
CA SER A 4 -5.99 -5.97 -4.17
C SER A 4 -5.20 -6.42 -5.40
N ASP A 5 -5.88 -6.70 -6.52
CA ASP A 5 -5.25 -7.00 -7.81
C ASP A 5 -4.92 -5.73 -8.62
N GLY A 6 -5.12 -4.54 -8.04
CA GLY A 6 -4.69 -3.27 -8.63
C GLY A 6 -5.81 -2.33 -9.08
N ILE A 7 -7.08 -2.72 -8.95
CA ILE A 7 -8.21 -1.85 -9.30
C ILE A 7 -8.53 -0.91 -8.14
N TYR A 8 -7.73 0.14 -7.98
CA TYR A 8 -7.91 1.18 -6.97
C TYR A 8 -7.33 2.53 -7.42
N GLY A 9 -7.71 3.62 -6.74
CA GLY A 9 -7.21 4.96 -7.02
C GLY A 9 -7.78 6.01 -6.07
N ALA A 10 -7.20 7.21 -6.10
CA ALA A 10 -7.67 8.32 -5.28
C ALA A 10 -8.85 9.04 -5.96
N LEU A 11 -9.94 9.23 -5.21
CA LEU A 11 -11.01 10.17 -5.55
C LEU A 11 -11.03 11.28 -4.52
N THR A 12 -10.86 12.52 -4.96
CA THR A 12 -10.86 13.70 -4.08
C THR A 12 -11.93 14.67 -4.57
N VAL A 13 -12.92 14.95 -3.74
CA VAL A 13 -13.96 15.97 -4.01
C VAL A 13 -13.55 17.24 -3.28
N ARG A 14 -13.36 18.33 -4.03
CA ARG A 14 -12.88 19.60 -3.50
C ARG A 14 -14.03 20.59 -3.33
N GLN A 15 -13.93 21.41 -2.30
CA GLN A 15 -14.76 22.60 -2.14
C GLN A 15 -14.03 23.83 -2.68
N SER A 16 -14.79 24.87 -3.05
CA SER A 16 -14.18 26.16 -3.37
C SER A 16 -13.39 26.68 -2.17
N ARG A 17 -12.22 27.28 -2.41
CA ARG A 17 -11.38 27.87 -1.36
C ARG A 17 -12.15 28.87 -0.49
N THR A 18 -13.15 29.54 -1.05
CA THR A 18 -13.99 30.54 -0.35
C THR A 18 -14.90 29.96 0.73
N VAL A 19 -15.16 28.65 0.74
CA VAL A 19 -16.05 27.98 1.70
C VAL A 19 -15.39 26.81 2.41
N GLU A 20 -14.16 26.46 2.04
CA GLU A 20 -13.39 25.40 2.68
C GLU A 20 -12.81 25.93 4.01
N TYR A 21 -13.00 25.17 5.08
CA TYR A 21 -12.72 25.61 6.46
C TYR A 21 -11.22 25.73 6.73
N ASN A 22 -10.40 24.86 6.14
CA ASN A 22 -8.96 24.79 6.37
C ASN A 22 -8.15 25.59 5.34
N ASN A 23 -8.77 26.49 4.59
CA ASN A 23 -8.16 27.05 3.38
C ASN A 23 -6.95 27.95 3.64
N ASP A 24 -6.82 28.39 4.90
CA ASP A 24 -5.73 29.20 5.44
C ASP A 24 -4.59 28.35 6.06
N THR A 25 -4.75 27.02 6.11
CA THR A 25 -3.76 26.10 6.73
C THR A 25 -2.74 25.55 5.73
N TYR A 26 -2.91 25.83 4.43
CA TYR A 26 -2.01 25.40 3.37
C TYR A 26 -1.99 26.38 2.21
N ASP A 27 -0.86 26.44 1.50
CA ASP A 27 -0.71 27.30 0.32
C ASP A 27 -1.40 26.70 -0.90
N TYR A 28 -1.21 25.39 -1.12
CA TYR A 28 -1.66 24.67 -2.33
C TYR A 28 -2.19 23.25 -2.02
N ASP A 29 -3.33 22.91 -2.63
CA ASP A 29 -3.84 21.53 -2.76
C ASP A 29 -3.75 21.12 -4.23
N LEU A 30 -2.65 20.45 -4.59
CA LEU A 30 -2.37 20.00 -5.96
C LEU A 30 -2.55 18.47 -6.08
N PRO A 31 -2.82 17.93 -7.28
CA PRO A 31 -2.86 16.49 -7.52
C PRO A 31 -1.60 15.73 -7.03
N GLU A 32 -0.43 16.38 -7.07
CA GLU A 32 0.86 15.84 -6.64
C GLU A 32 0.99 15.66 -5.13
N HIS A 33 0.15 16.35 -4.33
CA HIS A 33 0.14 16.23 -2.87
C HIS A 33 -0.61 14.99 -2.36
N LYS A 34 -1.15 14.17 -3.27
CA LYS A 34 -1.80 12.91 -2.93
C LYS A 34 -0.75 11.83 -2.64
N MET A 35 -0.95 11.12 -1.54
CA MET A 35 -0.21 9.90 -1.22
C MET A 35 -1.16 8.72 -1.21
N LEU A 36 -0.92 7.76 -2.10
CA LEU A 36 -1.60 6.47 -2.11
C LEU A 36 -0.72 5.43 -1.45
N LEU A 37 -1.24 4.80 -0.40
CA LEU A 37 -0.63 3.65 0.26
C LEU A 37 -1.40 2.41 -0.14
N SER A 38 -0.70 1.37 -0.58
CA SER A 38 -1.29 0.07 -0.88
C SER A 38 -0.39 -1.06 -0.43
N ASP A 39 -1.01 -2.12 0.08
CA ASP A 39 -0.37 -3.41 0.25
C ASP A 39 -0.26 -4.11 -1.11
N TRP A 40 0.81 -4.88 -1.30
CA TRP A 40 1.08 -5.54 -2.59
C TRP A 40 1.35 -7.02 -2.42
N LEU A 41 0.60 -7.83 -3.17
CA LEU A 41 0.71 -9.28 -3.21
C LEU A 41 1.55 -9.69 -4.43
N ASP A 42 2.38 -10.72 -4.28
CA ASP A 42 3.17 -11.30 -5.38
C ASP A 42 2.39 -12.32 -6.23
N ARG A 43 1.11 -12.51 -5.94
CA ARG A 43 0.18 -13.43 -6.63
C ARG A 43 -1.22 -12.82 -6.67
N PRO A 44 -2.10 -13.28 -7.60
CA PRO A 44 -3.50 -12.92 -7.58
C PRO A 44 -4.12 -13.13 -6.20
N VAL A 45 -4.94 -12.18 -5.76
CA VAL A 45 -5.55 -12.21 -4.42
C VAL A 45 -6.39 -13.47 -4.21
N LEU A 46 -7.01 -14.01 -5.26
CA LEU A 46 -7.79 -15.25 -5.20
C LEU A 46 -6.93 -16.44 -4.75
N ASP A 47 -5.72 -16.56 -5.28
CA ASP A 47 -4.82 -17.65 -4.92
C ASP A 47 -4.38 -17.53 -3.46
N LYS A 48 -4.01 -16.32 -3.02
CA LYS A 48 -3.64 -16.03 -1.62
C LYS A 48 -4.81 -16.25 -0.65
N PHE A 49 -6.02 -15.89 -1.05
CA PHE A 49 -7.24 -16.06 -0.27
C PHE A 49 -7.56 -17.55 -0.07
N ILE A 50 -7.61 -18.33 -1.15
CA ILE A 50 -7.84 -19.78 -1.11
C ILE A 50 -6.77 -20.43 -0.23
N ALA A 51 -5.51 -20.03 -0.43
CA ALA A 51 -4.40 -20.61 0.31
C ALA A 51 -4.52 -20.44 1.82
N HIS A 52 -4.90 -19.23 2.25
CA HIS A 52 -5.16 -18.93 3.64
C HIS A 52 -6.35 -19.70 4.19
N HIS A 53 -7.48 -19.74 3.47
CA HIS A 53 -8.72 -20.40 3.93
C HIS A 53 -8.57 -21.90 4.10
N HIS A 54 -7.74 -22.54 3.29
CA HIS A 54 -7.43 -23.96 3.40
C HIS A 54 -6.15 -24.25 4.20
N SER A 55 -5.63 -23.27 4.95
CA SER A 55 -4.45 -23.42 5.81
C SER A 55 -3.19 -23.93 5.08
N ASN A 56 -3.08 -23.68 3.78
CA ASN A 56 -1.93 -24.09 2.95
C ASN A 56 -0.99 -22.91 2.62
N GLY A 57 -1.26 -21.72 3.19
CA GLY A 57 -0.49 -20.52 3.00
C GLY A 57 -1.01 -19.34 3.81
N ASN A 58 -0.61 -18.13 3.44
CA ASN A 58 -1.05 -16.88 4.05
C ASN A 58 -1.56 -15.89 2.99
N ASN A 59 -2.25 -14.86 3.46
CA ASN A 59 -2.76 -13.74 2.68
C ASN A 59 -1.99 -12.43 2.95
N LYS A 60 -0.77 -12.53 3.51
CA LYS A 60 0.01 -11.36 3.93
C LYS A 60 0.72 -10.77 2.71
N PRO A 61 0.72 -9.44 2.56
CA PRO A 61 1.40 -8.76 1.45
C PRO A 61 2.92 -8.92 1.52
N GLU A 62 3.56 -8.84 0.36
CA GLU A 62 5.02 -8.91 0.20
C GLU A 62 5.70 -7.55 0.28
N ALA A 63 4.96 -6.48 0.02
CA ALA A 63 5.47 -5.12 0.06
C ALA A 63 4.36 -4.10 0.37
N PHE A 64 4.79 -2.91 0.77
CA PHE A 64 3.99 -1.70 0.72
C PHE A 64 4.43 -0.85 -0.47
N LEU A 65 3.45 -0.26 -1.16
CA LEU A 65 3.68 0.71 -2.21
C LEU A 65 3.23 2.10 -1.75
N ILE A 66 4.07 3.09 -2.01
CA ILE A 66 3.77 4.51 -1.89
C ILE A 66 3.73 5.06 -3.31
N ASN A 67 2.58 5.62 -3.71
CA ASN A 67 2.35 6.12 -5.07
C ASN A 67 2.73 5.10 -6.15
N GLY A 68 2.35 3.82 -5.93
CA GLY A 68 2.59 2.72 -6.85
C GLY A 68 4.03 2.17 -6.86
N LYS A 69 4.90 2.66 -5.97
CA LYS A 69 6.31 2.24 -5.89
C LYS A 69 6.63 1.69 -4.52
N GLY A 70 7.37 0.59 -4.50
CA GLY A 70 7.88 -0.03 -3.28
C GLY A 70 8.97 -1.03 -3.63
N LYS A 71 9.73 -1.46 -2.63
CA LYS A 71 10.80 -2.43 -2.82
C LYS A 71 10.63 -3.57 -1.84
N ARG A 72 10.51 -4.79 -2.35
CA ARG A 72 10.71 -6.00 -1.56
C ARG A 72 12.22 -6.23 -1.39
N GLN A 73 12.86 -5.38 -0.59
CA GLN A 73 14.28 -5.48 -0.30
C GLN A 73 14.47 -6.48 0.85
N GLY A 74 15.29 -7.51 0.61
CA GLY A 74 15.83 -8.31 1.70
C GLY A 74 17.02 -7.59 2.33
N PHE A 75 17.09 -7.57 3.65
CA PHE A 75 18.21 -7.11 4.43
C PHE A 75 18.95 -8.32 4.98
N LEU A 76 20.28 -8.33 4.93
CA LEU A 76 21.04 -9.38 5.60
C LEU A 76 21.05 -9.07 7.09
N ASP A 77 20.48 -9.94 7.90
CA ASP A 77 20.64 -9.88 9.35
C ASP A 77 22.07 -10.34 9.70
N PRO A 78 22.93 -9.47 10.24
CA PRO A 78 24.30 -9.82 10.57
C PRO A 78 24.40 -10.86 11.70
N VAL A 79 23.35 -11.03 12.52
CA VAL A 79 23.35 -11.96 13.66
C VAL A 79 22.95 -13.36 13.21
N SER A 80 21.87 -13.50 12.45
CA SER A 80 21.41 -14.81 11.97
C SER A 80 21.99 -15.23 10.62
N ASN A 81 22.68 -14.33 9.91
CA ASN A 81 23.14 -14.50 8.52
C ASN A 81 22.01 -14.89 7.55
N LYS A 82 20.77 -14.46 7.85
CA LYS A 82 19.59 -14.70 7.03
C LYS A 82 19.18 -13.41 6.32
N THR A 83 18.61 -13.55 5.12
CA THR A 83 17.90 -12.46 4.49
C THR A 83 16.56 -12.27 5.20
N ILE A 84 16.46 -11.20 5.99
CA ILE A 84 15.22 -10.72 6.59
C ILE A 84 14.54 -9.72 5.66
N TYR A 85 13.25 -9.50 5.83
CA TYR A 85 12.52 -8.43 5.15
C TYR A 85 11.94 -7.52 6.23
N THR A 86 11.49 -6.32 5.87
CA THR A 86 10.71 -5.49 6.81
C THR A 86 9.62 -6.34 7.46
N GLU A 87 9.55 -6.25 8.79
CA GLU A 87 8.63 -7.02 9.64
C GLU A 87 7.21 -6.99 9.07
N ARG A 88 6.57 -8.17 9.02
CA ARG A 88 5.16 -8.30 8.69
C ARG A 88 4.40 -8.34 10.01
N GLU A 89 3.57 -7.33 10.29
CA GLU A 89 2.68 -7.34 11.46
C GLU A 89 1.79 -8.61 11.53
#